data_AF-A0A835IMD3-F1
#
_entry.id   AF-A0A835IMD3-F1
#
_cell.length_a   1.000
_cell.length_b   1.000
_cell.length_c   1.000
_cell.angle_alpha   90.00
_cell.angle_beta   90.00
_cell.angle_gamma   90.00
#
_symmetry.space_group_name_H-M   'P 1'
#
loop_
_entity.id
_entity.type
_entity.pdbx_description
1 polymer ?
#
loop_
_entity_poly.entity_id
_entity_poly.type
_entity_poly.pdbx_seq_one_letter_code
_entity_poly.pdbx_strand_id
1 'polypeptide(L)'
;MKSNYSVSVPSIDGFEGGKDDVIIISTVRSNGNGYVGFLSNLQRTNVGFTRARYCLWILGRGPTLLNSDSVWKKLILGAQNQGCYYDAEKDERLAKMLFESVVKLDQFDHLLNMSSMIFKSALSLSLSQIQFSD
;
A
#
# COMPACT_ATOMS: atom_id res chain seq x y z
N MET A 1 -1.32 -3.90 28.71
CA MET A 1 -0.11 -3.11 28.40
C MET A 1 -0.50 -2.07 27.36
N LYS A 2 -0.36 -0.77 27.64
CA LYS A 2 -0.46 0.24 26.57
C LYS A 2 0.83 0.16 25.76
N SER A 3 0.72 -0.05 24.47
CA SER A 3 1.87 -0.01 23.57
C SER A 3 2.34 1.44 23.40
N ASN A 4 3.63 1.71 23.58
CA ASN A 4 4.23 3.05 23.45
C ASN A 4 4.43 3.46 21.97
N TYR A 5 3.41 3.29 21.13
CA TYR A 5 3.44 3.73 19.74
C TYR A 5 2.57 4.97 19.58
N SER A 6 3.15 6.02 18.97
CA SER A 6 2.43 7.22 18.55
C SER A 6 2.22 7.17 17.04
N VAL A 7 0.97 7.35 16.59
CA VAL A 7 0.63 7.42 15.17
C VAL A 7 0.23 8.85 14.83
N SER A 8 0.86 9.43 13.80
CA SER A 8 0.50 10.72 13.22
C SER A 8 0.08 10.55 11.78
N VAL A 9 -0.93 11.31 11.34
CA VAL A 9 -1.43 11.28 9.95
C VAL A 9 -1.41 12.70 9.36
N PRO A 10 -0.22 13.26 9.06
CA PRO A 10 -0.11 14.55 8.41
C PRO A 10 -0.19 14.42 6.88
N SER A 11 -0.54 15.51 6.20
CA SER A 11 -0.21 15.65 4.78
C SER A 11 1.31 15.80 4.62
N ILE A 12 1.83 15.64 3.39
CA ILE A 12 3.28 15.83 3.16
C ILE A 12 3.77 17.24 3.53
N ASP A 13 2.85 18.21 3.52
CA ASP A 13 3.15 19.61 3.85
C ASP A 13 3.08 19.87 5.34
N GLY A 14 2.21 19.14 6.05
CA GLY A 14 2.14 19.17 7.51
C GLY A 14 3.26 18.38 8.19
N PHE A 15 4.13 17.70 7.40
CA PHE A 15 5.29 16.98 7.91
C PHE A 15 6.47 17.94 8.13
N GLU A 16 6.40 18.75 9.19
CA GLU A 16 7.46 19.70 9.54
C GLU A 16 8.52 19.07 10.46
N GLY A 17 9.78 19.09 10.02
CA GLY A 17 10.96 19.04 10.90
C GLY A 17 11.36 17.70 11.55
N GLY A 18 10.62 16.60 11.40
CA GLY A 18 10.89 15.32 12.07
C GLY A 18 11.52 14.21 11.20
N LYS A 19 11.84 13.08 11.83
CA LYS A 19 11.98 11.75 11.18
C LYS A 19 11.22 10.74 12.03
N ASP A 20 10.48 9.85 11.40
CA ASP A 20 9.74 8.77 12.06
C ASP A 20 10.39 7.42 11.80
N ASP A 21 10.20 6.47 12.72
CA ASP A 21 10.74 5.11 12.57
C ASP A 21 10.23 4.40 11.32
N VAL A 22 8.92 4.52 11.13
CA VAL A 22 8.19 3.90 10.04
C VAL A 22 7.33 4.98 9.39
N ILE A 23 7.47 5.14 8.08
CA ILE A 23 6.60 5.99 7.28
C ILE A 23 5.80 5.14 6.32
N ILE A 24 4.50 5.44 6.26
CA ILE A 24 3.57 4.83 5.32
C ILE A 24 3.02 5.93 4.43
N ILE A 25 3.35 5.90 3.13
CA ILE A 25 2.87 6.86 2.14
C ILE A 25 1.73 6.22 1.34
N SER A 26 0.55 6.81 1.43
CA SER A 26 -0.54 6.53 0.48
C SER A 26 -0.44 7.48 -0.70
N THR A 27 -0.39 6.94 -1.92
CA THR A 27 -0.32 7.78 -3.13
C THR A 27 -1.69 8.34 -3.54
N VAL A 28 -2.79 7.74 -3.06
CA VAL A 28 -4.20 8.10 -3.35
C VAL A 28 -4.61 8.02 -4.83
N ARG A 29 -3.69 8.21 -5.77
CA ARG A 29 -3.94 8.28 -7.22
C ARG A 29 -4.11 6.88 -7.81
N SER A 30 -5.23 6.72 -8.49
CA SER A 30 -5.65 5.47 -9.14
C SER A 30 -6.38 5.83 -10.44
N ASN A 31 -5.67 5.75 -11.56
CA ASN A 31 -6.18 6.04 -12.90
C ASN A 31 -5.35 5.33 -13.99
N GLY A 32 -5.93 5.16 -15.19
CA GLY A 32 -5.24 4.52 -16.32
C GLY A 32 -4.27 5.44 -17.06
N ASN A 33 -4.44 6.77 -16.96
CA ASN A 33 -3.67 7.76 -17.72
C ASN A 33 -2.34 8.18 -17.07
N GLY A 34 -1.98 7.58 -15.92
CA GLY A 34 -0.73 7.88 -15.23
C GLY A 34 -0.70 9.23 -14.52
N TYR A 35 -1.84 9.91 -14.38
CA TYR A 35 -1.86 11.23 -13.76
C TYR A 35 -1.64 11.14 -12.24
N VAL A 36 -0.47 11.59 -11.78
CA VAL A 36 -0.09 11.59 -10.36
C VAL A 36 -0.30 12.95 -9.67
N GLY A 37 -0.57 14.00 -10.45
CA GLY A 37 -0.82 15.35 -9.95
C GLY A 37 0.27 15.82 -9.00
N PHE A 38 -0.11 16.21 -7.79
CA PHE A 38 0.76 16.73 -6.73
C PHE A 38 2.00 15.85 -6.41
N LEU A 39 1.92 14.54 -6.62
CA LEU A 39 3.04 13.63 -6.40
C LEU A 39 4.17 13.78 -7.43
N SER A 40 3.95 14.46 -8.56
CA SER A 40 5.01 14.75 -9.52
C SER A 40 6.07 15.73 -8.97
N ASN A 41 5.77 16.44 -7.87
CA ASN A 41 6.71 17.34 -7.23
C ASN A 41 7.82 16.55 -6.53
N LEU A 42 9.03 16.64 -7.09
CA LEU A 42 10.22 15.96 -6.59
C LEU A 42 10.62 16.40 -5.18
N GLN A 43 10.51 17.69 -4.86
CA GLN A 43 10.92 18.21 -3.55
C GLN A 43 10.07 17.59 -2.44
N ARG A 44 8.76 17.50 -2.67
CA ARG A 44 7.81 16.89 -1.72
C ARG A 44 8.03 15.39 -1.60
N THR A 45 8.23 14.72 -2.72
CA THR A 45 8.52 13.27 -2.74
C THR A 45 9.82 12.95 -1.98
N ASN A 46 10.87 13.75 -2.17
CA ASN A 46 12.13 13.60 -1.44
C ASN A 46 11.96 13.83 0.07
N VAL A 47 11.14 14.80 0.46
CA VAL A 47 10.75 14.97 1.87
C VAL A 47 10.11 13.68 2.36
N GLY A 48 9.06 13.16 1.72
CA GLY A 48 8.43 11.91 2.16
C GLY A 48 9.41 10.73 2.31
N PHE A 49 10.31 10.53 1.34
CA PHE A 49 11.21 9.38 1.32
C PHE A 49 12.34 9.43 2.35
N THR A 50 12.83 10.63 2.69
CA THR A 50 14.00 10.80 3.57
C THR A 50 13.66 10.87 5.06
N ARG A 51 12.36 10.84 5.39
CA ARG A 51 11.86 11.01 6.76
C ARG A 51 11.77 9.69 7.51
N ALA A 52 11.79 8.55 6.81
CA ALA A 52 11.82 7.23 7.41
C ALA A 52 13.22 6.92 7.98
N ARG A 53 13.29 6.51 9.25
CA ARG A 53 14.56 6.07 9.88
C ARG A 53 14.87 4.61 9.57
N TYR A 54 13.87 3.74 9.66
CA TYR A 54 14.05 2.30 9.54
C TYR A 54 13.26 1.68 8.39
N CYS A 55 12.04 2.17 8.13
CA CYS A 55 11.19 1.55 7.12
C CYS A 55 10.28 2.56 6.41
N LEU A 56 10.18 2.41 5.08
CA LEU A 56 9.27 3.18 4.23
C LEU A 56 8.37 2.21 3.48
N TRP A 57 7.06 2.31 3.72
CA TRP A 57 6.04 1.62 2.95
C TRP A 57 5.34 2.60 2.02
N ILE A 58 5.14 2.21 0.77
CA ILE A 58 4.42 2.99 -0.23
C ILE A 58 3.25 2.14 -0.72
N LEU A 59 2.03 2.66 -0.53
CA LEU A 59 0.80 2.03 -0.98
C LEU A 59 0.19 2.87 -2.11
N GLY A 60 -0.05 2.25 -3.26
CA GLY A 60 -0.57 2.94 -4.43
C GLY A 60 -0.90 2.02 -5.59
N ARG A 61 -1.58 2.56 -6.61
CA ARG A 61 -1.87 1.81 -7.84
C ARG A 61 -0.62 1.73 -8.72
N GLY A 62 -0.01 0.55 -8.79
CA GLY A 62 1.19 0.28 -9.59
C GLY A 62 1.11 0.81 -11.03
N PRO A 63 0.07 0.44 -11.82
CA PRO A 63 -0.09 0.94 -13.19
C PRO A 63 -0.12 2.48 -13.32
N THR A 64 -0.76 3.18 -12.38
CA THR A 64 -0.80 4.65 -12.39
C THR A 64 0.59 5.25 -12.18
N LEU A 65 1.34 4.72 -11.22
CA LEU A 65 2.68 5.21 -10.90
C LEU A 65 3.69 4.88 -12.01
N LEU A 66 3.58 3.69 -12.61
CA LEU A 66 4.43 3.26 -13.73
C LEU A 66 4.20 4.12 -14.98
N ASN A 67 2.97 4.55 -15.24
CA ASN A 67 2.61 5.39 -16.40
C ASN A 67 2.81 6.89 -16.16
N SER A 68 3.31 7.30 -15.00
CA SER A 68 3.34 8.71 -14.60
C SER A 68 4.43 9.58 -15.20
N ASP A 69 5.35 8.98 -15.98
CA ASP A 69 6.56 9.61 -16.53
C ASP A 69 7.30 10.53 -15.53
N SER A 70 7.28 10.14 -14.25
CA SER A 70 7.84 10.88 -13.12
C SER A 70 8.84 10.04 -12.33
N VAL A 71 9.35 10.56 -11.20
CA VAL A 71 10.19 9.79 -10.26
C VAL A 71 9.49 8.51 -9.78
N TRP A 72 8.16 8.50 -9.73
CA TRP A 72 7.39 7.32 -9.31
C TRP A 72 7.54 6.15 -10.27
N LYS A 73 7.66 6.40 -11.58
CA LYS A 73 7.97 5.35 -12.57
C LYS A 73 9.32 4.71 -12.26
N LYS A 74 10.34 5.52 -12.00
CA LYS A 74 11.69 5.05 -11.63
C LYS A 74 11.66 4.27 -10.31
N LEU A 75 10.89 4.75 -9.34
CA LEU A 75 10.72 4.07 -8.05
C LEU A 75 10.10 2.69 -8.20
N ILE A 76 9.02 2.55 -8.98
CA ILE A 76 8.37 1.24 -9.20
C ILE A 76 9.35 0.26 -9.87
N LEU A 77 10.05 0.70 -10.92
CA LEU A 77 11.04 -0.13 -11.61
C LEU A 77 12.18 -0.53 -10.65
N GLY A 78 12.66 0.40 -9.82
CA GLY A 78 13.67 0.12 -8.79
C GLY A 78 13.19 -0.90 -7.76
N ALA A 79 11.96 -0.76 -7.27
CA ALA A 79 11.37 -1.67 -6.30
C ALA A 79 11.17 -3.08 -6.87
N GLN A 80 10.77 -3.19 -8.14
CA GLN A 80 10.69 -4.48 -8.84
C GLN A 80 12.06 -5.14 -8.95
N ASN A 81 13.08 -4.39 -9.37
CA ASN A 81 14.45 -4.90 -9.49
C ASN A 81 15.05 -5.33 -8.14
N GLN A 82 14.64 -4.68 -7.05
CA GLN A 82 15.08 -5.00 -5.69
C GLN A 82 14.22 -6.08 -5.01
N GLY A 83 13.16 -6.58 -5.68
CA GLY A 83 12.27 -7.60 -5.12
C GLY A 83 11.36 -7.09 -3.99
N CYS A 84 11.14 -5.78 -3.87
CA CYS A 84 10.32 -5.14 -2.84
C CYS A 84 9.03 -4.50 -3.39
N TYR A 85 8.59 -4.91 -4.58
CA TYR A 85 7.27 -4.59 -5.14
C TYR A 85 6.32 -5.77 -4.93
N TYR A 86 5.21 -5.52 -4.23
CA TYR A 86 4.19 -6.54 -3.93
C TYR A 86 2.85 -6.13 -4.52
N ASP A 87 2.25 -7.03 -5.31
CA ASP A 87 0.92 -6.84 -5.90
C ASP A 87 -0.13 -7.38 -4.93
N ALA A 88 -0.87 -6.49 -4.28
CA ALA A 88 -1.86 -6.87 -3.27
C ALA A 88 -3.01 -7.74 -3.81
N GLU A 89 -3.25 -7.74 -5.12
CA GLU A 89 -4.28 -8.61 -5.73
C GLU A 89 -3.76 -10.04 -5.95
N LYS A 90 -2.44 -10.22 -6.05
CA LYS A 90 -1.80 -11.51 -6.34
C LYS A 90 -1.10 -12.13 -5.14
N ASP A 91 -0.74 -11.31 -4.17
CA ASP A 91 -0.07 -11.77 -2.95
C ASP A 91 -1.12 -12.33 -1.97
N GLU A 92 -1.23 -13.66 -1.95
CA GLU A 92 -2.16 -14.39 -1.07
C GLU A 92 -1.92 -14.10 0.42
N ARG A 93 -0.66 -13.83 0.82
CA ARG A 93 -0.34 -13.51 2.21
C ARG A 93 -0.90 -12.15 2.58
N LEU A 94 -0.71 -11.16 1.69
CA LEU A 94 -1.24 -9.82 1.89
C LEU A 94 -2.79 -9.83 1.87
N ALA A 95 -3.40 -10.57 0.94
CA ALA A 95 -4.84 -10.75 0.86
C ALA A 95 -5.40 -11.36 2.15
N LYS A 96 -4.75 -12.41 2.67
CA LYS A 96 -5.12 -13.04 3.95
C LYS A 96 -4.99 -12.07 5.12
N MET A 97 -3.87 -11.37 5.24
CA MET A 97 -3.64 -10.40 6.32
C MET A 97 -4.64 -9.24 6.28
N LEU A 98 -5.00 -8.76 5.08
CA LEU A 98 -6.04 -7.75 4.87
C LEU A 98 -7.39 -8.28 5.36
N PHE A 99 -7.80 -9.47 4.92
CA PHE A 99 -9.06 -10.08 5.34
C PHE A 99 -9.14 -10.22 6.87
N GLU A 100 -8.12 -10.80 7.49
CA GLU A 100 -8.06 -10.94 8.96
C GLU A 100 -8.12 -9.59 9.68
N SER A 101 -7.49 -8.55 9.13
CA SER A 101 -7.50 -7.21 9.72
C SER A 101 -8.87 -6.56 9.63
N VAL A 102 -9.57 -6.68 8.49
CA VAL A 102 -10.91 -6.11 8.35
C VAL A 102 -11.93 -6.83 9.24
N VAL A 103 -11.83 -8.16 9.35
CA VAL A 103 -12.65 -8.95 10.29
C VAL A 103 -12.41 -8.49 11.72
N LYS A 104 -11.15 -8.29 12.13
CA LYS A 104 -10.81 -7.79 13.48
C LYS A 104 -11.33 -6.39 13.78
N LEU A 105 -11.52 -5.56 12.75
CA LEU A 105 -11.96 -4.17 12.89
C LEU A 105 -13.48 -4.00 12.80
N ASP A 106 -14.24 -5.09 12.59
CA ASP A 106 -15.70 -5.06 12.32
C ASP A 106 -16.11 -4.12 11.17
N GLN A 107 -15.19 -3.84 10.24
CA GLN A 107 -15.38 -2.91 9.12
C GLN A 107 -15.91 -3.60 7.85
N PHE A 108 -16.91 -4.46 8.00
CA PHE A 108 -17.43 -5.31 6.93
C PHE A 108 -17.96 -4.54 5.72
N ASP A 109 -18.52 -3.33 5.92
CA ASP A 109 -19.05 -2.49 4.85
C ASP A 109 -17.96 -2.05 3.85
N HIS A 110 -16.75 -1.76 4.35
CA HIS A 110 -15.60 -1.44 3.50
C HIS A 110 -15.07 -2.68 2.77
N LEU A 111 -15.19 -3.85 3.41
CA LEU A 111 -14.86 -5.14 2.82
C LEU A 111 -15.75 -5.41 1.61
N LEU A 112 -17.06 -5.24 1.71
CA LEU A 112 -18.02 -5.46 0.62
C LEU A 112 -17.77 -4.55 -0.60
N ASN A 113 -17.23 -3.34 -0.40
CA ASN A 113 -16.84 -2.45 -1.50
C ASN A 113 -15.50 -2.86 -2.15
N MET A 114 -14.51 -3.25 -1.35
CA MET A 114 -13.25 -3.86 -1.83
C MET A 114 -13.42 -5.29 -2.35
N SER A 115 -14.56 -5.92 -2.08
CA SER A 115 -14.74 -7.38 -2.11
C SER A 115 -14.65 -7.99 -3.49
N SER A 116 -14.81 -7.28 -4.60
CA SER A 116 -14.72 -7.93 -5.93
C SER A 116 -13.39 -8.69 -6.14
N MET A 117 -12.29 -8.19 -5.59
CA MET A 117 -10.95 -8.81 -5.69
C MET A 117 -10.57 -9.62 -4.44
N ILE A 118 -10.79 -9.07 -3.24
CA ILE A 118 -10.48 -9.76 -1.99
C ILE A 118 -11.35 -11.02 -1.82
N PHE A 119 -12.64 -10.96 -2.20
CA PHE A 119 -13.52 -12.12 -2.17
C PHE A 119 -13.06 -13.18 -3.16
N LYS A 120 -12.63 -12.84 -4.38
CA LYS A 120 -12.09 -13.82 -5.34
C LYS A 120 -10.87 -14.55 -4.79
N SER A 121 -9.92 -13.81 -4.20
CA SER A 121 -8.72 -14.39 -3.59
C SER A 121 -9.08 -15.25 -2.36
N ALA A 122 -9.96 -14.76 -1.48
CA ALA A 122 -10.45 -15.51 -0.32
C ALA A 122 -11.26 -16.76 -0.69
N LEU A 123 -12.08 -16.70 -1.74
CA LEU A 123 -12.81 -17.85 -2.27
C LEU A 123 -11.83 -18.87 -2.86
N SER A 124 -10.84 -18.42 -3.63
CA SER A 124 -9.77 -19.29 -4.15
C SER A 124 -9.00 -19.99 -3.03
N LEU A 125 -8.69 -19.28 -1.94
CA LEU A 125 -8.03 -19.84 -0.75
C LEU A 125 -8.94 -20.82 0.01
N SER A 126 -10.24 -20.55 0.10
CA SER A 126 -11.20 -21.50 0.70
C SER A 126 -11.42 -22.75 -0.17
N LEU A 127 -11.43 -22.60 -1.49
CA LEU A 127 -11.59 -23.70 -2.44
C LEU A 127 -10.34 -24.60 -2.49
N SER A 128 -9.14 -24.02 -2.37
CA SER A 128 -7.91 -24.81 -2.28
C SER A 128 -7.81 -25.62 -1.00
N GLN A 129 -8.38 -25.16 0.12
CA GLN A 129 -8.46 -25.95 1.35
C GLN A 129 -9.46 -27.13 1.26
N ILE A 130 -10.46 -27.04 0.39
CA ILE A 130 -11.45 -28.12 0.17
C ILE A 130 -10.86 -29.23 -0.73
N GLN A 131 -9.98 -28.91 -1.68
CA GLN A 131 -9.39 -29.90 -2.60
C GLN A 131 -8.26 -30.77 -2.02
N PHE A 132 -7.79 -30.50 -0.79
CA PHE A 132 -6.79 -31.34 -0.10
C PHE A 132 -7.39 -32.21 1.01
N SER A 133 -8.73 -32.38 1.02
CA SER A 133 -9.45 -33.17 2.03
C SER A 133 -10.01 -34.51 1.51
N ASP A 134 -9.57 -34.97 0.34
CA ASP A 134 -9.86 -36.32 -0.21
C ASP A 134 -8.58 -37.17 -0.31
#